data_AF-A0A944GJS0-F1
#
_entry.id   AF-A0A944GJS0-F1
#
_cell.length_a   1.000
_cell.length_b   1.000
_cell.length_c   1.000
_cell.angle_alpha   90.00
_cell.angle_beta   90.00
_cell.angle_gamma   90.00
#
_symmetry.space_group_name_H-M   'P 1'
#
loop_
_entity.id
_entity.type
_entity.pdbx_description
1 polymer ?
#
loop_
_entity_poly.entity_id
_entity_poly.type
_entity_poly.pdbx_seq_one_letter_code
_entity_poly.pdbx_strand_id
1 'polypeptide(L)'
;MLKLFSTRKWLVTLLLLVAAMVMPVTGNAQVTLTYDSSSSGYTNETASNLFDGDTSTKWCYDAPSTSSSAWVVFKANEACRLKGYTITTANDNASNRNRNPKDWKIYGSNDKSNWTVLVSVSNDSKLQDENSTSYKYTLATGIATKYEYYKWEITANQGAGVFQVSEFSITVSQCTETEHEGALLLKKQRDETCTEVGYTQDVYQCSSCGRCYSDAEGTLAIDLASVILQAKGHTFNGENGDCSVCGVSHMLSHAGTSADPFQISNADDLYWFAAWVNGTYTPAEGETAVTHLDACAVLTNDITV
;
A
#
# COMPACT_ATOMS: atom_id res chain seq x y z
N MET A 1 -69.10 -49.17 33.55
CA MET A 1 -68.36 -48.10 34.25
C MET A 1 -66.88 -48.32 34.02
N LEU A 2 -66.17 -47.29 33.50
CA LEU A 2 -64.70 -47.08 33.51
C LEU A 2 -63.81 -48.20 32.91
N LYS A 3 -62.71 -47.99 32.18
CA LYS A 3 -61.97 -46.92 31.49
C LYS A 3 -60.90 -47.74 30.69
N LEU A 4 -60.72 -47.55 29.38
CA LEU A 4 -59.60 -46.78 28.76
C LEU A 4 -58.20 -47.37 29.09
N PHE A 5 -57.25 -47.70 28.21
CA PHE A 5 -56.77 -47.17 26.91
C PHE A 5 -55.83 -48.22 26.23
N SER A 6 -55.89 -48.34 24.90
CA SER A 6 -54.92 -47.87 23.89
C SER A 6 -53.71 -48.76 23.59
N THR A 7 -53.78 -49.36 22.41
CA THR A 7 -52.75 -50.08 21.68
C THR A 7 -51.74 -49.13 21.01
N ARG A 8 -50.47 -49.52 21.08
CA ARG A 8 -49.31 -48.99 20.34
C ARG A 8 -49.49 -49.07 18.81
N LYS A 9 -48.62 -48.29 18.13
CA LYS A 9 -48.25 -48.20 16.69
C LYS A 9 -48.93 -47.01 16.02
N TRP A 10 -48.27 -46.12 15.29
CA TRP A 10 -47.02 -46.15 14.53
C TRP A 10 -46.59 -44.67 14.39
N LEU A 11 -45.30 -44.34 14.50
CA LEU A 11 -44.79 -43.10 13.89
C LEU A 11 -43.67 -43.47 12.93
N VAL A 12 -43.97 -43.27 11.65
CA VAL A 12 -43.03 -43.25 10.53
C VAL A 12 -42.24 -41.96 10.66
N THR A 13 -40.94 -42.06 10.92
CA THR A 13 -40.05 -40.91 10.95
C THR A 13 -39.83 -40.42 9.53
N LEU A 14 -40.57 -39.38 9.13
CA LEU A 14 -40.34 -38.62 7.91
C LEU A 14 -39.04 -37.83 8.08
N LEU A 15 -37.97 -38.29 7.44
CA LEU A 15 -36.69 -37.57 7.38
C LEU A 15 -36.90 -36.32 6.49
N LEU A 16 -37.21 -35.18 7.12
CA LEU A 16 -37.13 -33.87 6.48
C LEU A 16 -35.65 -33.51 6.32
N LEU A 17 -35.08 -33.86 5.16
CA LEU A 17 -33.87 -33.24 4.65
C LEU A 17 -34.20 -31.78 4.33
N VAL A 18 -34.15 -30.92 5.34
CA VAL A 18 -34.06 -29.48 5.13
C VAL A 18 -32.62 -29.25 4.68
N ALA A 19 -32.40 -29.24 3.37
CA ALA A 19 -31.21 -28.62 2.82
C ALA A 19 -31.22 -27.17 3.32
N ALA A 20 -30.36 -26.87 4.30
CA ALA A 20 -30.08 -25.51 4.69
C ALA A 20 -29.44 -24.83 3.49
N MET A 21 -30.26 -24.19 2.65
CA MET A 21 -29.78 -23.14 1.76
C MET A 21 -29.25 -22.06 2.69
N VAL A 22 -27.93 -22.03 2.87
CA VAL A 22 -27.22 -20.86 3.35
C VAL A 22 -27.55 -19.78 2.33
N MET A 23 -28.52 -18.92 2.65
CA MET A 23 -28.62 -17.66 1.94
C MET A 23 -27.32 -16.92 2.22
N PRO A 24 -26.54 -16.48 1.21
CA PRO A 24 -25.49 -15.53 1.48
C PRO A 24 -26.18 -14.32 2.09
N VAL A 25 -25.84 -14.00 3.34
CA VAL A 25 -26.19 -12.72 3.92
C VAL A 25 -25.37 -11.70 3.14
N THR A 26 -25.89 -11.24 2.00
CA THR A 26 -25.39 -10.06 1.29
C THR A 26 -25.84 -8.82 2.06
N GLY A 27 -25.38 -8.72 3.29
CA GLY A 27 -25.35 -7.49 4.06
C GLY A 27 -23.89 -7.23 4.36
N ASN A 28 -23.29 -6.27 3.67
CA ASN A 28 -21.96 -5.76 4.01
C ASN A 28 -22.02 -5.29 5.45
N ALA A 29 -21.60 -6.11 6.42
CA ALA A 29 -21.37 -5.64 7.77
C ALA A 29 -20.26 -4.59 7.64
N GLN A 30 -20.64 -3.32 7.76
CA GLN A 30 -19.72 -2.20 7.61
C GLN A 30 -18.68 -2.32 8.73
N VAL A 31 -17.40 -2.40 8.36
CA VAL A 31 -16.31 -2.42 9.34
C VAL A 31 -16.35 -1.10 10.12
N THR A 32 -16.44 -1.19 11.43
CA THR A 32 -16.38 -0.04 12.32
C THR A 32 -14.96 0.14 12.82
N LEU A 33 -14.53 1.39 12.92
CA LEU A 33 -13.22 1.76 13.43
C LEU A 33 -13.39 2.37 14.82
N THR A 34 -12.47 2.05 15.72
CA THR A 34 -12.44 2.62 17.07
C THR A 34 -11.07 3.22 17.31
N TYR A 35 -11.06 4.46 17.81
CA TYR A 35 -9.85 5.11 18.31
C TYR A 35 -9.13 4.25 19.35
N ASP A 36 -7.81 4.17 19.30
CA ASP A 36 -6.99 3.47 20.29
C ASP A 36 -5.94 4.40 20.93
N SER A 37 -5.07 5.00 20.13
CA SER A 37 -4.02 5.90 20.61
C SER A 37 -3.55 6.86 19.51
N SER A 38 -2.92 7.97 19.86
CA SER A 38 -2.44 8.96 18.89
C SER A 38 -1.30 9.82 19.41
N SER A 39 -0.67 10.57 18.50
CA SER A 39 0.09 11.77 18.85
C SER A 39 -0.83 12.87 19.38
N SER A 40 -0.25 14.00 19.78
CA SER A 40 -0.99 15.13 20.35
C SER A 40 -2.00 15.78 19.37
N GLY A 41 -2.90 16.57 19.97
CA GLY A 41 -3.87 17.45 19.32
C GLY A 41 -4.14 18.65 20.20
N TYR A 42 -4.74 19.70 19.65
CA TYR A 42 -5.21 20.82 20.46
C TYR A 42 -6.40 20.41 21.35
N THR A 43 -6.70 21.24 22.35
CA THR A 43 -7.81 21.00 23.30
C THR A 43 -9.12 20.78 22.54
N ASN A 44 -9.75 19.62 22.75
CA ASN A 44 -10.97 19.16 22.07
C ASN A 44 -10.85 18.89 20.55
N GLU A 45 -9.65 18.98 19.97
CA GLU A 45 -9.41 18.74 18.55
C GLU A 45 -8.37 17.62 18.39
N THR A 46 -8.65 16.45 18.98
CA THR A 46 -7.72 15.29 18.99
C THR A 46 -8.10 14.23 17.95
N ALA A 47 -7.23 13.26 17.73
CA ALA A 47 -7.43 12.21 16.73
C ALA A 47 -8.66 11.31 16.98
N SER A 48 -9.27 11.34 18.17
CA SER A 48 -10.53 10.64 18.43
C SER A 48 -11.68 11.15 17.56
N ASN A 49 -11.65 12.44 17.19
CA ASN A 49 -12.67 13.08 16.36
C ASN A 49 -12.71 12.50 14.94
N LEU A 50 -11.67 11.78 14.50
CA LEU A 50 -11.64 11.11 13.19
C LEU A 50 -12.65 9.96 13.04
N PHE A 51 -13.30 9.54 14.12
CA PHE A 51 -14.11 8.34 14.19
C PHE A 51 -15.44 8.54 14.94
N ASP A 52 -15.88 9.80 15.13
CA ASP A 52 -17.12 10.12 15.83
C ASP A 52 -18.34 10.26 14.88
N GLY A 53 -18.11 10.33 13.57
CA GLY A 53 -19.13 10.46 12.54
C GLY A 53 -19.66 11.90 12.39
N ASP A 54 -19.05 12.88 13.05
CA ASP A 54 -19.42 14.28 13.02
C ASP A 54 -18.40 15.11 12.23
N THR A 55 -18.73 15.38 10.98
CA THR A 55 -17.87 16.18 10.09
C THR A 55 -17.67 17.66 10.52
N SER A 56 -18.28 18.08 11.63
CA SER A 56 -18.07 19.38 12.26
C SER A 56 -16.95 19.39 13.31
N THR A 57 -16.51 18.23 13.79
CA THR A 57 -15.34 18.07 14.66
C THR A 57 -14.09 17.80 13.80
N LYS A 58 -12.90 17.93 14.41
CA LYS A 58 -11.63 17.71 13.72
C LYS A 58 -10.51 17.32 14.66
N TRP A 59 -9.53 16.62 14.13
CA TRP A 59 -8.19 16.57 14.67
C TRP A 59 -7.38 17.74 14.11
N CYS A 60 -6.81 18.56 14.98
CA CYS A 60 -6.03 19.74 14.62
C CYS A 60 -4.80 19.83 15.52
N TYR A 61 -3.63 20.04 14.92
CA TYR A 61 -2.38 20.13 15.66
C TYR A 61 -1.28 20.81 14.84
N ASP A 62 -0.12 21.03 15.47
CA ASP A 62 1.07 21.59 14.81
C ASP A 62 1.45 20.80 13.56
N ALA A 63 1.99 21.49 12.56
CA ALA A 63 2.33 20.90 11.28
C ALA A 63 3.25 19.66 11.46
N PRO A 64 2.89 18.52 10.84
CA PRO A 64 3.69 17.31 10.95
C PRO A 64 4.96 17.42 10.11
N SER A 65 6.00 16.73 10.56
CA SER A 65 7.28 16.60 9.86
C SER A 65 7.78 15.15 9.96
N THR A 66 8.84 14.80 9.24
CA THR A 66 9.51 13.50 9.37
C THR A 66 10.15 13.29 10.75
N SER A 67 10.52 14.36 11.45
CA SER A 67 11.06 14.31 12.82
C SER A 67 9.99 14.35 13.92
N SER A 68 8.78 14.79 13.59
CA SER A 68 7.64 14.91 14.51
C SER A 68 6.35 14.70 13.73
N SER A 69 6.03 13.44 13.45
CA SER A 69 4.83 13.07 12.69
C SER A 69 3.57 13.19 13.54
N ALA A 70 2.45 13.45 12.88
CA ALA A 70 1.14 13.25 13.47
C ALA A 70 0.69 11.82 13.18
N TRP A 71 0.26 11.06 14.17
CA TRP A 71 -0.18 9.68 13.96
C TRP A 71 -1.37 9.30 14.82
N VAL A 72 -2.16 8.35 14.30
CA VAL A 72 -3.28 7.74 15.01
C VAL A 72 -3.28 6.24 14.76
N VAL A 73 -3.47 5.47 15.84
CA VAL A 73 -3.75 4.04 15.82
C VAL A 73 -5.24 3.85 16.07
N PHE A 74 -5.86 3.02 15.25
CA PHE A 74 -7.26 2.66 15.36
C PHE A 74 -7.44 1.16 15.13
N LYS A 75 -8.49 0.62 15.72
CA LYS A 75 -8.84 -0.80 15.69
C LYS A 75 -10.07 -1.01 14.83
N ALA A 76 -10.01 -1.97 13.90
CA ALA A 76 -11.18 -2.49 13.23
C ALA A 76 -11.89 -3.51 14.13
N ASN A 77 -13.23 -3.56 14.09
CA ASN A 77 -14.00 -4.54 14.87
C ASN A 77 -13.72 -6.01 14.48
N GLU A 78 -13.22 -6.24 13.27
CA GLU A 78 -12.69 -7.52 12.78
C GLU A 78 -11.46 -7.27 11.91
N ALA A 79 -10.48 -8.19 11.94
CA ALA A 79 -9.34 -8.15 11.03
C ALA A 79 -9.80 -8.18 9.57
N CYS A 80 -9.45 -7.14 8.80
CA CYS A 80 -9.98 -6.91 7.45
C CYS A 80 -8.87 -6.61 6.44
N ARG A 81 -9.19 -6.68 5.15
CA ARG A 81 -8.26 -6.39 4.03
C ARG A 81 -8.48 -4.97 3.53
N LEU A 82 -7.47 -4.11 3.61
CA LEU A 82 -7.55 -2.74 3.11
C LEU A 82 -7.68 -2.73 1.58
N LYS A 83 -8.72 -2.07 1.04
CA LYS A 83 -8.89 -1.80 -0.40
C LYS A 83 -8.85 -0.30 -0.71
N GLY A 84 -9.05 0.54 0.28
CA GLY A 84 -8.97 1.98 0.14
C GLY A 84 -9.27 2.68 1.45
N TYR A 85 -9.36 3.99 1.41
CA TYR A 85 -9.69 4.83 2.55
C TYR A 85 -10.30 6.14 2.10
N THR A 86 -10.98 6.83 3.01
CA THR A 86 -11.58 8.14 2.77
C THR A 86 -11.10 9.10 3.84
N ILE A 87 -10.67 10.28 3.41
CA ILE A 87 -10.30 11.39 4.28
C ILE A 87 -11.33 12.50 4.07
N THR A 88 -11.89 13.02 5.16
CA THR A 88 -12.77 14.20 5.11
C THR A 88 -12.02 15.41 5.66
N THR A 89 -12.01 16.51 4.89
CA THR A 89 -11.37 17.76 5.29
C THR A 89 -12.07 18.40 6.49
N ALA A 90 -11.33 19.23 7.25
CA ALA A 90 -11.88 19.94 8.41
C ALA A 90 -13.03 20.91 8.04
N ASN A 91 -13.86 21.25 9.02
CA ASN A 91 -15.04 22.09 8.85
C ASN A 91 -14.76 23.57 8.52
N ASP A 92 -13.53 24.05 8.72
CA ASP A 92 -13.10 25.43 8.44
C ASP A 92 -11.88 25.51 7.51
N ASN A 93 -11.61 24.44 6.77
CA ASN A 93 -10.44 24.30 5.91
C ASN A 93 -10.39 25.29 4.75
N ALA A 94 -11.54 25.69 4.20
CA ALA A 94 -11.62 26.69 3.13
C ALA A 94 -11.11 28.07 3.55
N SER A 95 -11.24 28.42 4.84
CA SER A 95 -10.69 29.65 5.41
C SER A 95 -9.29 29.47 5.99
N ASN A 96 -8.90 28.24 6.29
CA ASN A 96 -7.62 27.86 6.88
C ASN A 96 -6.83 26.95 5.93
N ARG A 97 -6.40 27.56 4.83
CA ARG A 97 -5.82 26.89 3.67
C ARG A 97 -4.50 26.19 3.99
N ASN A 98 -4.15 25.22 3.15
CA ASN A 98 -2.88 24.48 3.16
C ASN A 98 -2.65 23.63 4.44
N ARG A 99 -3.72 23.29 5.16
CA ARG A 99 -3.65 22.48 6.39
C ARG A 99 -3.97 21.00 6.18
N ASN A 100 -4.40 20.62 4.98
CA ASN A 100 -4.62 19.22 4.64
C ASN A 100 -3.32 18.40 4.71
N PRO A 101 -3.39 17.09 5.03
CA PRO A 101 -2.29 16.15 4.85
C PRO A 101 -1.75 16.18 3.41
N LYS A 102 -0.44 16.01 3.27
CA LYS A 102 0.27 15.95 1.97
C LYS A 102 1.06 14.66 1.81
N ASP A 103 1.79 14.28 2.86
CA ASP A 103 2.60 13.06 2.88
C ASP A 103 2.13 12.19 4.05
N TRP A 104 1.83 10.92 3.78
CA TRP A 104 1.43 9.99 4.83
C TRP A 104 1.68 8.54 4.47
N LYS A 105 1.70 7.70 5.50
CA LYS A 105 1.71 6.24 5.40
C LYS A 105 0.54 5.65 6.18
N ILE A 106 0.02 4.53 5.67
CA ILE A 106 -0.92 3.68 6.41
C ILE A 106 -0.22 2.36 6.67
N TYR A 107 -0.32 1.87 7.91
CA TYR A 107 0.26 0.63 8.36
C TYR A 107 -0.82 -0.33 8.86
N GLY A 108 -0.53 -1.63 8.80
CA GLY A 108 -1.32 -2.69 9.42
C GLY A 108 -0.51 -3.45 10.46
N SER A 109 -1.16 -3.90 11.53
CA SER A 109 -0.58 -4.76 12.56
C SER A 109 -1.63 -5.70 13.15
N ASN A 110 -1.19 -6.87 13.63
CA ASN A 110 -2.00 -7.82 14.40
C ASN A 110 -1.47 -8.00 15.84
N ASP A 111 -0.42 -7.28 16.23
CA ASP A 111 0.21 -7.35 17.56
C ASP A 111 0.55 -5.98 18.16
N LYS A 112 0.20 -4.90 17.46
CA LYS A 112 0.49 -3.48 17.77
C LYS A 112 1.96 -3.11 17.91
N SER A 113 2.88 -4.05 17.66
CA SER A 113 4.32 -3.87 17.86
C SER A 113 5.07 -3.91 16.53
N ASN A 114 4.71 -4.87 15.67
CA ASN A 114 5.22 -5.01 14.32
C ASN A 114 4.23 -4.38 13.35
N TRP A 115 4.69 -3.39 12.59
CA TRP A 115 3.86 -2.61 11.67
C TRP A 115 4.33 -2.78 10.23
N THR A 116 3.45 -3.23 9.35
CA THR A 116 3.71 -3.34 7.91
C THR A 116 3.19 -2.11 7.20
N VAL A 117 4.02 -1.44 6.39
CA VAL A 117 3.56 -0.35 5.52
C VAL A 117 2.62 -0.92 4.45
N LEU A 118 1.40 -0.39 4.37
CA LEU A 118 0.38 -0.80 3.40
C LEU A 118 0.20 0.23 2.29
N VAL A 119 0.32 1.51 2.64
CA VAL A 119 0.17 2.64 1.72
C VAL A 119 1.27 3.65 2.04
N SER A 120 1.85 4.24 1.00
CA SER A 120 2.75 5.39 1.10
C SER A 120 2.32 6.42 0.07
N VAL A 121 1.93 7.61 0.53
CA VAL A 121 1.57 8.75 -0.31
C VAL A 121 2.56 9.88 -0.07
N SER A 122 3.03 10.48 -1.14
CA SER A 122 3.86 11.67 -1.14
C SER A 122 3.28 12.69 -2.10
N ASN A 123 3.32 13.97 -1.71
CA ASN A 123 2.88 15.10 -2.49
C ASN A 123 1.43 14.96 -2.99
N ASP A 124 0.51 14.55 -2.09
CA ASP A 124 -0.90 14.50 -2.46
C ASP A 124 -1.38 15.88 -2.94
N SER A 125 -2.09 15.88 -4.06
CA SER A 125 -2.72 17.07 -4.62
C SER A 125 -4.24 16.91 -4.74
N LYS A 126 -4.79 15.84 -4.16
CA LYS A 126 -6.20 15.47 -4.30
C LYS A 126 -7.06 16.21 -3.28
N LEU A 127 -6.63 16.27 -2.01
CA LEU A 127 -7.34 17.06 -1.00
C LEU A 127 -7.33 18.54 -1.37
N GLN A 128 -8.50 19.17 -1.44
CA GLN A 128 -8.62 20.62 -1.67
C GLN A 128 -8.94 21.34 -0.36
N ASP A 129 -8.71 22.66 -0.34
CA ASP A 129 -9.11 23.56 0.76
C ASP A 129 -10.64 23.76 0.77
N GLU A 130 -11.40 22.68 0.98
CA GLU A 130 -12.86 22.68 1.05
C GLU A 130 -13.31 22.25 2.44
N ASN A 131 -14.45 22.75 2.93
CA ASN A 131 -14.97 22.38 4.24
C ASN A 131 -15.66 21.01 4.18
N SER A 132 -15.41 20.14 5.18
CA SER A 132 -16.16 18.89 5.41
C SER A 132 -16.36 18.03 4.14
N THR A 133 -15.36 18.00 3.25
CA THR A 133 -15.43 17.34 1.95
C THR A 133 -14.63 16.04 1.96
N SER A 134 -15.28 14.94 1.55
CA SER A 134 -14.68 13.60 1.57
C SER A 134 -13.98 13.25 0.26
N TYR A 135 -12.74 12.76 0.36
CA TYR A 135 -11.92 12.31 -0.75
C TYR A 135 -11.57 10.83 -0.59
N LYS A 136 -11.96 10.03 -1.58
CA LYS A 136 -11.74 8.58 -1.61
C LYS A 136 -10.40 8.23 -2.25
N TYR A 137 -9.62 7.36 -1.63
CA TYR A 137 -8.39 6.79 -2.15
C TYR A 137 -8.58 5.29 -2.34
N THR A 138 -8.58 4.83 -3.58
CA THR A 138 -8.79 3.42 -3.92
C THR A 138 -7.48 2.79 -4.36
N LEU A 139 -7.11 1.67 -3.75
CA LEU A 139 -5.95 0.90 -4.17
C LEU A 139 -6.30 0.11 -5.44
N ALA A 140 -5.44 0.19 -6.46
CA ALA A 140 -5.60 -0.60 -7.70
C ALA A 140 -5.75 -2.09 -7.38
N THR A 141 -4.90 -2.58 -6.48
CA THR A 141 -4.95 -3.92 -5.88
C THR A 141 -5.07 -3.79 -4.36
N GLY A 142 -5.99 -4.51 -3.73
CA GLY A 142 -6.12 -4.48 -2.27
C GLY A 142 -4.97 -5.19 -1.57
N ILE A 143 -4.96 -5.08 -0.23
CA ILE A 143 -3.97 -5.72 0.63
C ILE A 143 -4.42 -7.16 0.96
N ALA A 144 -3.58 -8.14 0.62
CA ALA A 144 -3.89 -9.56 0.79
C ALA A 144 -4.05 -9.97 2.26
N THR A 145 -3.22 -9.41 3.13
CA THR A 145 -3.20 -9.71 4.56
C THR A 145 -4.32 -8.98 5.29
N LYS A 146 -4.99 -9.69 6.19
CA LYS A 146 -5.95 -9.09 7.12
C LYS A 146 -5.21 -8.46 8.30
N TYR A 147 -5.62 -7.24 8.68
CA TYR A 147 -5.12 -6.55 9.86
C TYR A 147 -6.26 -6.10 10.77
N GLU A 148 -6.09 -6.26 12.09
CA GLU A 148 -7.02 -5.79 13.11
C GLU A 148 -6.70 -4.35 13.54
N TYR A 149 -5.41 -3.99 13.59
CA TYR A 149 -4.94 -2.66 13.96
C TYR A 149 -4.36 -1.94 12.76
N TYR A 150 -4.65 -0.65 12.66
CA TYR A 150 -4.13 0.22 11.63
C TYR A 150 -3.51 1.45 12.25
N LYS A 151 -2.49 1.99 11.60
CA LYS A 151 -1.89 3.28 11.95
C LYS A 151 -1.92 4.18 10.72
N TRP A 152 -2.42 5.39 10.86
CA TRP A 152 -2.23 6.45 9.87
C TRP A 152 -1.21 7.45 10.42
N GLU A 153 -0.14 7.69 9.67
CA GLU A 153 0.97 8.55 10.06
C GLU A 153 1.19 9.60 8.97
N ILE A 154 1.04 10.85 9.34
CA ILE A 154 1.16 12.01 8.47
C ILE A 154 2.51 12.67 8.78
N THR A 155 3.31 12.89 7.74
CA THR A 155 4.68 13.43 7.87
C THR A 155 4.84 14.81 7.22
N ALA A 156 3.82 15.29 6.51
CA ALA A 156 3.76 16.66 6.02
C ALA A 156 2.32 17.08 5.72
N ASN A 157 2.06 18.39 5.80
CA ASN A 157 0.86 19.04 5.27
C ASN A 157 1.21 19.89 4.03
N GLN A 158 0.25 20.63 3.51
CA GLN A 158 0.40 21.49 2.32
C GLN A 158 1.16 22.81 2.59
N GLY A 159 1.84 22.95 3.73
CA GLY A 159 2.76 24.06 4.00
C GLY A 159 2.27 25.10 5.02
N ALA A 160 1.11 24.92 5.63
CA ALA A 160 0.70 25.73 6.79
C ALA A 160 1.43 25.32 8.08
N GLY A 161 1.43 26.17 9.11
CA GLY A 161 2.00 25.85 10.43
C GLY A 161 1.16 24.89 11.29
N VAL A 162 -0.02 24.49 10.81
CA VAL A 162 -1.00 23.63 11.49
C VAL A 162 -1.55 22.65 10.46
N PHE A 163 -1.89 21.42 10.85
CA PHE A 163 -2.69 20.51 10.02
C PHE A 163 -4.06 20.24 10.65
N GLN A 164 -5.02 19.83 9.83
CA GLN A 164 -6.35 19.45 10.32
C GLN A 164 -7.08 18.46 9.41
N VAL A 165 -7.86 17.57 10.00
CA VAL A 165 -8.68 16.55 9.33
C VAL A 165 -9.94 16.28 10.16
N SER A 166 -11.09 16.10 9.50
CA SER A 166 -12.35 15.84 10.20
C SER A 166 -12.57 14.35 10.45
N GLU A 167 -12.58 13.52 9.39
CA GLU A 167 -12.94 12.10 9.50
C GLU A 167 -11.96 11.22 8.72
N PHE A 168 -11.80 9.98 9.19
CA PHE A 168 -11.05 8.94 8.49
C PHE A 168 -11.81 7.61 8.51
N SER A 169 -11.98 7.00 7.33
CA SER A 169 -12.56 5.66 7.21
C SER A 169 -11.79 4.79 6.24
N ILE A 170 -11.90 3.47 6.39
CA ILE A 170 -11.32 2.50 5.44
C ILE A 170 -12.41 1.87 4.57
N THR A 171 -12.04 1.55 3.34
CA THR A 171 -12.80 0.65 2.47
C THR A 171 -12.12 -0.72 2.51
N VAL A 172 -12.90 -1.76 2.78
CA VAL A 172 -12.39 -3.13 2.91
C VAL A 172 -12.81 -3.98 1.72
N SER A 173 -11.96 -4.92 1.34
CA SER A 173 -12.34 -5.98 0.39
C SER A 173 -13.25 -7.00 1.09
N GLN A 174 -14.34 -7.43 0.44
CA GLN A 174 -15.21 -8.48 0.97
C GLN A 174 -14.77 -9.90 0.55
N CYS A 175 -13.69 -10.03 -0.23
CA CYS A 175 -13.16 -11.35 -0.61
C CYS A 175 -12.87 -12.22 0.62
N THR A 176 -13.33 -13.46 0.57
CA THR A 176 -13.08 -14.48 1.58
C THR A 176 -11.84 -15.31 1.19
N GLU A 177 -11.61 -16.44 1.85
CA GLU A 177 -10.52 -17.35 1.47
C GLU A 177 -10.82 -18.08 0.15
N THR A 178 -12.11 -18.31 -0.13
CA THR A 178 -12.61 -19.12 -1.27
C THR A 178 -13.44 -18.32 -2.27
N GLU A 179 -13.81 -17.08 -1.96
CA GLU A 179 -14.61 -16.22 -2.83
C GLU A 179 -13.89 -14.91 -3.12
N HIS A 180 -13.80 -14.57 -4.40
CA HIS A 180 -13.09 -13.40 -4.89
C HIS A 180 -14.05 -12.51 -5.67
N GLU A 181 -14.09 -11.23 -5.34
CA GLU A 181 -14.94 -10.25 -6.04
C GLU A 181 -14.20 -9.59 -7.22
N GLY A 182 -12.87 -9.66 -7.22
CA GLY A 182 -12.03 -9.07 -8.26
C GLY A 182 -11.68 -10.06 -9.36
N ALA A 183 -11.37 -9.55 -10.55
CA ALA A 183 -10.76 -10.34 -11.60
C ALA A 183 -9.41 -10.92 -11.14
N LEU A 184 -9.14 -12.16 -11.53
CA LEU A 184 -7.85 -12.81 -11.36
C LEU A 184 -6.92 -12.38 -12.50
N LEU A 185 -5.96 -11.52 -12.16
CA LEU A 185 -4.97 -10.99 -13.09
C LEU A 185 -3.80 -11.97 -13.22
N LEU A 186 -3.60 -12.53 -14.41
CA LEU A 186 -2.49 -13.43 -14.69
C LEU A 186 -1.17 -12.64 -14.77
N LYS A 187 -0.21 -13.04 -13.95
CA LYS A 187 1.21 -12.71 -14.03
C LYS A 187 1.93 -13.95 -14.52
N LYS A 188 2.40 -13.92 -15.76
CA LYS A 188 3.05 -15.08 -16.37
C LYS A 188 4.40 -15.36 -15.74
N GLN A 189 4.73 -16.65 -15.64
CA GLN A 189 6.08 -17.13 -15.37
C GLN A 189 7.07 -16.43 -16.30
N ARG A 190 8.14 -15.92 -15.71
CA ARG A 190 9.26 -15.32 -16.42
C ARG A 190 10.47 -15.22 -15.50
N ASP A 191 11.65 -15.25 -16.07
CA ASP A 191 12.86 -14.90 -15.34
C ASP A 191 12.85 -13.40 -15.00
N GLU A 192 13.49 -13.05 -13.89
CA GLU A 192 13.76 -11.69 -13.49
C GLU A 192 14.79 -11.02 -14.42
N THR A 193 14.70 -9.69 -14.56
CA THR A 193 15.69 -8.87 -15.27
C THR A 193 16.47 -8.02 -14.26
N CYS A 194 17.33 -7.12 -14.75
CA CYS A 194 18.00 -6.14 -13.87
C CYS A 194 17.01 -5.17 -13.21
N THR A 195 15.93 -4.85 -13.92
CA THR A 195 14.98 -3.79 -13.55
C THR A 195 13.62 -4.33 -13.11
N GLU A 196 13.26 -5.53 -13.54
CA GLU A 196 11.95 -6.11 -13.27
C GLU A 196 12.03 -7.44 -12.52
N VAL A 197 11.07 -7.64 -11.62
CA VAL A 197 10.87 -8.92 -10.94
C VAL A 197 10.43 -10.03 -11.91
N GLY A 198 10.84 -11.26 -11.61
CA GLY A 198 10.39 -12.48 -12.26
C GLY A 198 9.39 -13.26 -11.40
N TYR A 199 8.89 -14.35 -11.96
CA TYR A 199 8.00 -15.30 -11.29
C TYR A 199 8.40 -16.72 -11.66
N THR A 200 8.58 -17.60 -10.67
CA THR A 200 8.96 -19.01 -10.87
C THR A 200 7.86 -19.86 -11.51
N GLN A 201 6.62 -19.35 -11.53
CA GLN A 201 5.44 -19.96 -12.12
C GLN A 201 4.40 -18.88 -12.47
N ASP A 202 3.34 -19.26 -13.18
CA ASP A 202 2.17 -18.40 -13.36
C ASP A 202 1.51 -18.09 -12.00
N VAL A 203 1.11 -16.83 -11.83
CA VAL A 203 0.44 -16.33 -10.62
C VAL A 203 -0.83 -15.59 -11.01
N TYR A 204 -1.95 -15.96 -10.39
CA TYR A 204 -3.23 -15.29 -10.56
C TYR A 204 -3.49 -14.41 -9.34
N GLN A 205 -3.47 -13.08 -9.52
CA GLN A 205 -3.68 -12.14 -8.42
C GLN A 205 -5.08 -11.53 -8.46
N CYS A 206 -5.84 -11.66 -7.38
CA CYS A 206 -7.14 -11.02 -7.26
C CYS A 206 -6.98 -9.50 -7.20
N SER A 207 -7.58 -8.77 -8.15
CA SER A 207 -7.52 -7.31 -8.19
C SER A 207 -8.25 -6.64 -7.03
N SER A 208 -9.23 -7.29 -6.41
CA SER A 208 -9.95 -6.75 -5.26
C SER A 208 -9.13 -6.88 -3.97
N CYS A 209 -8.70 -8.09 -3.60
CA CYS A 209 -8.05 -8.34 -2.31
C CYS A 209 -6.54 -8.48 -2.35
N GLY A 210 -5.92 -8.63 -3.53
CA GLY A 210 -4.48 -8.81 -3.68
C GLY A 210 -3.93 -10.21 -3.40
N ARG A 211 -4.77 -11.15 -2.96
CA ARG A 211 -4.37 -12.56 -2.78
C ARG A 211 -3.92 -13.17 -4.11
N CYS A 212 -2.96 -14.07 -4.02
CA CYS A 212 -2.37 -14.76 -5.16
C CYS A 212 -2.75 -16.24 -5.15
N TYR A 213 -2.87 -16.82 -6.33
CA TYR A 213 -3.26 -18.21 -6.56
C TYR A 213 -2.38 -18.83 -7.64
N SER A 214 -2.17 -20.14 -7.57
CA SER A 214 -1.43 -20.90 -8.60
C SER A 214 -2.31 -21.39 -9.75
N ASP A 215 -3.63 -21.23 -9.64
CA ASP A 215 -4.63 -21.70 -10.60
C ASP A 215 -5.57 -20.57 -11.06
N ALA A 216 -6.12 -20.71 -12.26
CA ALA A 216 -6.98 -19.72 -12.89
C ALA A 216 -8.35 -19.59 -12.22
N GLU A 217 -8.76 -20.63 -11.49
CA GLU A 217 -10.00 -20.70 -10.72
C GLU A 217 -9.88 -20.00 -9.36
N GLY A 218 -8.66 -19.66 -8.91
CA GLY A 218 -8.42 -19.00 -7.64
C GLY A 218 -8.69 -19.88 -6.42
N THR A 219 -8.47 -21.19 -6.53
CA THR A 219 -8.77 -22.14 -5.45
C THR A 219 -7.53 -22.54 -4.64
N LEU A 220 -6.34 -22.41 -5.22
CA LEU A 220 -5.06 -22.80 -4.63
C LEU A 220 -4.25 -21.54 -4.28
N ALA A 221 -4.49 -21.01 -3.09
CA ALA A 221 -3.81 -19.81 -2.61
C ALA A 221 -2.31 -20.03 -2.43
N ILE A 222 -1.51 -19.04 -2.81
CA ILE A 222 -0.06 -19.02 -2.66
C ILE A 222 0.41 -17.68 -2.08
N ASP A 223 1.56 -17.69 -1.42
CA ASP A 223 2.24 -16.45 -1.04
C ASP A 223 3.02 -15.92 -2.25
N LEU A 224 2.83 -14.65 -2.59
CA LEU A 224 3.59 -14.02 -3.66
C LEU A 224 5.09 -14.05 -3.35
N ALA A 225 5.47 -13.92 -2.08
CA ALA A 225 6.86 -13.94 -1.66
C ALA A 225 7.56 -15.29 -1.93
N SER A 226 6.81 -16.40 -2.05
CA SER A 226 7.39 -17.72 -2.32
C SER A 226 7.64 -17.99 -3.80
N VAL A 227 7.12 -17.14 -4.70
CA VAL A 227 7.21 -17.33 -6.16
C VAL A 227 7.81 -16.14 -6.89
N ILE A 228 7.98 -15.00 -6.22
CA ILE A 228 8.58 -13.80 -6.79
C ILE A 228 10.11 -13.91 -6.82
N LEU A 229 10.69 -13.62 -7.97
CA LEU A 229 12.14 -13.47 -8.15
C LEU A 229 12.44 -11.97 -8.13
N GLN A 230 13.21 -11.50 -7.16
CA GLN A 230 13.56 -10.08 -7.08
C GLN A 230 14.39 -9.68 -8.30
N ALA A 231 14.19 -8.45 -8.79
CA ALA A 231 15.03 -7.93 -9.87
C ALA A 231 16.51 -8.03 -9.46
N LYS A 232 17.37 -8.44 -10.40
CA LYS A 232 18.79 -8.69 -10.11
C LYS A 232 19.54 -7.42 -9.72
N GLY A 233 19.00 -6.25 -10.08
CA GLY A 233 19.70 -4.98 -10.02
C GLY A 233 20.77 -4.88 -11.10
N HIS A 234 21.37 -3.70 -11.21
CA HIS A 234 22.53 -3.49 -12.07
C HIS A 234 23.82 -3.68 -11.28
N THR A 235 24.82 -4.29 -11.92
CA THR A 235 26.18 -4.34 -11.43
C THR A 235 27.09 -3.93 -12.58
N PHE A 236 27.54 -2.67 -12.54
CA PHE A 236 28.32 -2.07 -13.62
C PHE A 236 29.81 -2.31 -13.43
N ASN A 237 30.50 -2.74 -14.49
CA ASN A 237 31.93 -3.03 -14.50
C ASN A 237 32.72 -1.86 -15.11
N GLY A 238 33.67 -1.30 -14.36
CA GLY A 238 34.68 -0.35 -14.83
C GLY A 238 34.14 0.98 -15.39
N GLU A 239 35.03 1.73 -16.05
CA GLU A 239 34.73 3.05 -16.67
C GLU A 239 33.74 2.97 -17.84
N ASN A 240 33.64 1.81 -18.50
CA ASN A 240 32.79 1.61 -19.68
C ASN A 240 31.31 1.34 -19.33
N GLY A 241 30.98 1.20 -18.05
CA GLY A 241 29.60 1.11 -17.58
C GLY A 241 28.84 -0.14 -18.02
N ASP A 242 29.51 -1.24 -18.35
CA ASP A 242 28.84 -2.47 -18.77
C ASP A 242 28.14 -3.14 -17.59
N CYS A 243 26.84 -3.41 -17.71
CA CYS A 243 26.13 -4.18 -16.71
C CYS A 243 26.48 -5.67 -16.85
N SER A 244 27.18 -6.24 -15.87
CA SER A 244 27.55 -7.66 -15.82
C SER A 244 26.37 -8.63 -15.73
N VAL A 245 25.17 -8.12 -15.42
CA VAL A 245 23.95 -8.91 -15.23
C VAL A 245 23.14 -9.02 -16.52
N CYS A 246 22.84 -7.91 -17.20
CA CYS A 246 22.10 -7.92 -18.47
C CYS A 246 23.00 -7.86 -19.72
N GLY A 247 24.29 -7.57 -19.56
CA GLY A 247 25.24 -7.42 -20.67
C GLY A 247 25.06 -6.14 -21.49
N VAL A 248 24.21 -5.20 -21.04
CA VAL A 248 24.05 -3.91 -21.71
C VAL A 248 25.31 -3.07 -21.46
N SER A 249 25.89 -2.58 -22.55
CA SER A 249 27.06 -1.69 -22.53
C SER A 249 26.61 -0.24 -22.54
N HIS A 250 27.04 0.53 -21.55
CA HIS A 250 26.73 1.96 -21.43
C HIS A 250 27.99 2.77 -21.75
N MET A 251 28.34 2.83 -23.03
CA MET A 251 29.32 3.80 -23.52
C MET A 251 28.72 5.20 -23.41
N LEU A 252 28.82 5.81 -22.24
CA LEU A 252 28.51 7.22 -22.08
C LEU A 252 29.54 8.02 -22.87
N SER A 253 29.04 8.87 -23.75
CA SER A 253 29.88 9.86 -24.42
C SER A 253 30.16 11.01 -23.44
N HIS A 254 31.28 11.72 -23.65
CA HIS A 254 31.72 12.92 -22.89
C HIS A 254 32.45 12.59 -21.57
N ALA A 255 33.25 13.54 -21.07
CA ALA A 255 34.22 13.34 -19.99
C ALA A 255 33.64 13.42 -18.56
N GLY A 256 32.34 13.68 -18.39
CA GLY A 256 31.71 13.80 -17.07
C GLY A 256 32.11 15.04 -16.29
N THR A 257 32.63 16.08 -16.94
CA THR A 257 33.04 17.34 -16.30
C THR A 257 31.97 18.42 -16.48
N SER A 258 32.05 19.53 -15.76
CA SER A 258 31.10 20.64 -15.94
C SER A 258 31.15 21.27 -17.34
N ALA A 259 32.30 21.20 -18.01
CA ALA A 259 32.47 21.66 -19.40
C ALA A 259 32.06 20.61 -20.44
N ASP A 260 31.98 19.34 -20.03
CA ASP A 260 31.74 18.19 -20.89
C ASP A 260 30.99 17.09 -20.11
N PRO A 261 29.71 17.31 -19.75
CA PRO A 261 28.96 16.42 -18.87
C PRO A 261 28.54 15.14 -19.58
N PHE A 262 28.43 14.03 -18.83
CA PHE A 262 27.86 12.80 -19.34
C PHE A 262 26.43 13.03 -19.86
N GLN A 263 26.08 12.39 -20.97
CA GLN A 263 24.75 12.48 -21.54
C GLN A 263 23.90 11.28 -21.12
N ILE A 264 22.83 11.54 -20.36
CA ILE A 264 21.93 10.52 -19.81
C ILE A 264 20.64 10.52 -20.63
N SER A 265 20.37 9.41 -21.31
CA SER A 265 19.30 9.34 -22.31
C SER A 265 18.16 8.40 -21.92
N ASN A 266 18.39 7.52 -20.95
CA ASN A 266 17.46 6.48 -20.50
C ASN A 266 17.69 6.12 -19.02
N ALA A 267 16.81 5.28 -18.45
CA ALA A 267 16.85 4.91 -17.04
C ALA A 267 18.12 4.13 -16.63
N ASP A 268 18.66 3.29 -17.52
CA ASP A 268 19.87 2.52 -17.24
C ASP A 268 21.11 3.41 -17.14
N ASP A 269 21.24 4.42 -18.02
CA ASP A 269 22.29 5.45 -17.94
C ASP A 269 22.22 6.20 -16.59
N LEU A 270 21.01 6.48 -16.12
CA LEU A 270 20.77 7.14 -14.83
C LEU A 270 21.16 6.25 -13.64
N TYR A 271 20.85 4.95 -13.69
CA TYR A 271 21.28 3.98 -12.69
C TYR A 271 22.81 3.84 -12.64
N TRP A 272 23.47 3.83 -13.81
CA TRP A 272 24.93 3.85 -13.86
C TRP A 272 25.48 5.11 -13.21
N PHE A 273 24.97 6.29 -13.57
CA PHE A 273 25.50 7.56 -13.06
C PHE A 273 25.35 7.65 -11.55
N ALA A 274 24.22 7.18 -11.01
CA ALA A 274 24.02 7.05 -9.58
C ALA A 274 25.05 6.10 -8.92
N ALA A 275 25.34 4.94 -9.54
CA ALA A 275 26.33 4.01 -9.02
C ALA A 275 27.76 4.56 -9.09
N TRP A 276 28.10 5.29 -10.15
CA TRP A 276 29.39 5.96 -10.33
C TRP A 276 29.62 7.03 -9.26
N VAL A 277 28.69 7.99 -9.12
CA VAL A 277 28.79 9.07 -8.12
C VAL A 277 28.91 8.50 -6.70
N ASN A 278 28.15 7.44 -6.39
CA ASN A 278 28.12 6.83 -5.07
C ASN A 278 29.22 5.76 -4.83
N GLY A 279 30.03 5.44 -5.83
CA GLY A 279 31.08 4.42 -5.69
C GLY A 279 30.57 3.00 -5.44
N THR A 280 29.36 2.67 -5.91
CA THR A 280 28.74 1.34 -5.75
C THR A 280 28.88 0.47 -7.00
N TYR A 281 29.78 0.83 -7.93
CA TYR A 281 30.11 0.06 -9.12
C TYR A 281 31.18 -1.00 -8.82
N THR A 282 31.32 -1.99 -9.71
CA THR A 282 32.40 -2.98 -9.65
C THR A 282 33.62 -2.42 -10.38
N PRO A 283 34.74 -2.15 -9.68
CA PRO A 283 35.94 -1.60 -10.29
C PRO A 283 36.69 -2.68 -11.10
N ALA A 284 37.68 -2.28 -11.89
CA ALA A 284 38.52 -3.24 -12.60
C ALA A 284 39.32 -4.12 -11.61
N GLU A 285 39.82 -5.27 -12.08
CA GLU A 285 40.62 -6.17 -11.24
C GLU A 285 41.86 -5.44 -10.68
N GLY A 286 41.98 -5.41 -9.35
CA GLY A 286 43.07 -4.73 -8.65
C GLY A 286 42.77 -3.26 -8.26
N GLU A 287 41.58 -2.75 -8.60
CA GLU A 287 41.13 -1.41 -8.22
C GLU A 287 40.07 -1.47 -7.10
N THR A 288 39.81 -0.31 -6.49
CA THR A 288 38.72 -0.13 -5.50
C THR A 288 37.74 0.91 -6.02
N ALA A 289 36.44 0.65 -5.85
CA ALA A 289 35.43 1.64 -6.18
C ALA A 289 35.59 2.87 -5.30
N VAL A 290 35.43 4.05 -5.90
CA VAL A 290 35.51 5.36 -5.23
C VAL A 290 34.30 6.20 -5.61
N THR A 291 33.99 7.21 -4.79
CA THR A 291 32.94 8.18 -5.11
C THR A 291 33.43 9.21 -6.11
N HIS A 292 32.55 9.65 -7.01
CA HIS A 292 32.84 10.65 -8.05
C HIS A 292 31.93 11.87 -7.88
N LEU A 293 32.11 12.60 -6.79
CA LEU A 293 31.20 13.69 -6.38
C LEU A 293 31.23 14.90 -7.32
N ASP A 294 32.29 15.06 -8.12
CA ASP A 294 32.44 16.13 -9.11
C ASP A 294 31.90 15.74 -10.50
N ALA A 295 31.42 14.49 -10.66
CA ALA A 295 30.89 14.03 -11.94
C ALA A 295 29.62 14.81 -12.31
N CYS A 296 29.61 15.35 -13.53
CA CYS A 296 28.50 16.11 -14.08
C CYS A 296 27.79 15.31 -15.16
N ALA A 297 26.46 15.39 -15.19
CA ALA A 297 25.62 14.77 -16.19
C ALA A 297 24.47 15.69 -16.61
N VAL A 298 24.00 15.54 -17.85
CA VAL A 298 22.85 16.23 -18.41
C VAL A 298 21.85 15.21 -18.97
N LEU A 299 20.58 15.42 -18.69
CA LEU A 299 19.51 14.63 -19.31
C LEU A 299 19.32 15.09 -20.76
N THR A 300 19.36 14.15 -21.71
CA THR A 300 19.10 14.44 -23.12
C THR A 300 17.66 14.10 -23.53
N ASN A 301 16.93 13.37 -22.69
CA ASN A 301 15.53 13.01 -22.86
C ASN A 301 14.82 13.07 -21.50
N ASP A 302 13.49 13.16 -21.52
CA ASP A 302 12.68 12.84 -20.33
C ASP A 302 12.82 11.34 -20.03
N ILE A 303 13.18 11.02 -18.80
CA ILE A 303 13.38 9.64 -18.36
C ILE A 303 12.25 9.26 -17.41
N THR A 304 11.54 8.19 -17.77
CA THR A 304 10.61 7.53 -16.86
C THR A 304 11.36 6.41 -16.17
N VAL A 305 11.42 6.47 -14.84
CA VAL A 305 12.09 5.51 -13.96
C VAL A 305 11.04 4.71 -13.19
#